data_AF-A0A965X5L0-F1
#
_entry.id   AF-A0A965X5L0-F1
#
_cell.length_a   1.000
_cell.length_b   1.000
_cell.length_c   1.000
_cell.angle_alpha   90.00
_cell.angle_beta   90.00
_cell.angle_gamma   90.00
#
_symmetry.space_group_name_H-M   'P 1'
#
loop_
_entity.id
_entity.type
_entity.pdbx_description
1 polymer ?
#
loop_
_entity_poly.entity_id
_entity_poly.type
_entity_poly.pdbx_seq_one_letter_code
_entity_poly.pdbx_strand_id
1 'polypeptide(L)'
;MELQTSFEKIGTKAQKQILQSQRDEETGHLVYLKMAKREKNAENRAILEKMAEDEKVHASVWEGLSGQKVAADRFKVWRLCVLSSILGYTFVLKRIWKDEQGAIAAYEKLKDEVPMAAQVQADEMRHEQQLIDMLDEERLQYVGSMVLGLNDALVELTGTIAGLSLAMMNTRLVALSGIITGISATLSMA
;
A
#
# COMPACT_ATOMS: atom_id res chain seq x y z
N MET A 1 16.39 30.00 -22.78
CA MET A 1 16.87 29.19 -23.92
C MET A 1 18.01 28.35 -23.39
N GLU A 2 18.08 27.05 -23.72
CA GLU A 2 19.04 26.03 -23.22
C GLU A 2 18.58 25.36 -21.90
N LEU A 3 18.44 24.04 -21.72
CA LEU A 3 18.86 22.85 -22.47
C LEU A 3 17.69 21.83 -22.53
N GLN A 4 16.98 21.71 -23.65
CA GLN A 4 16.31 20.44 -23.94
C GLN A 4 17.41 19.50 -24.44
N THR A 5 17.91 18.63 -23.55
CA THR A 5 18.78 17.53 -23.95
C THR A 5 17.99 16.71 -24.97
N SER A 6 18.33 16.84 -26.26
CA SER A 6 17.68 16.04 -27.30
C SER A 6 17.83 14.58 -26.93
N PHE A 7 16.73 13.82 -26.94
CA PHE A 7 16.68 12.40 -26.56
C PHE A 7 17.79 11.59 -27.23
N GLU A 8 18.13 11.92 -28.48
CA GLU A 8 19.18 11.29 -29.28
C GLU A 8 20.60 11.48 -28.74
N LYS A 9 20.83 12.49 -27.89
CA LYS A 9 22.13 12.77 -27.25
C LYS A 9 22.30 12.07 -25.90
N ILE A 10 21.23 11.44 -25.38
CA ILE A 10 21.23 10.69 -24.12
C ILE A 10 21.77 9.28 -24.37
N GLY A 11 22.47 8.69 -23.40
CA GLY A 11 23.00 7.33 -23.53
C GLY A 11 21.89 6.30 -23.81
N THR A 12 22.17 5.29 -24.62
CA THR A 12 21.18 4.26 -25.01
C THR A 12 20.56 3.52 -23.82
N LYS A 13 21.30 3.40 -22.71
CA LYS A 13 20.80 2.86 -21.45
C LYS A 13 19.78 3.79 -20.79
N ALA A 14 20.05 5.10 -20.74
CA ALA A 14 19.15 6.10 -20.20
C ALA A 14 17.90 6.29 -21.09
N GLN A 15 18.02 6.23 -22.40
CA GLN A 15 16.86 6.20 -23.32
C GLN A 15 15.90 5.04 -23.03
N LYS A 16 16.43 3.82 -22.84
CA LYS A 16 15.61 2.66 -22.44
C LYS A 16 14.96 2.86 -21.08
N GLN A 17 15.70 3.45 -20.13
CA GLN A 17 15.18 3.75 -18.81
C GLN A 17 14.02 4.76 -18.88
N ILE A 18 14.11 5.80 -19.71
CA ILE A 18 13.04 6.79 -19.89
C ILE A 18 11.76 6.12 -20.41
N LEU A 19 11.86 5.29 -21.45
CA LEU A 19 10.69 4.60 -22.00
C LEU A 19 10.08 3.59 -21.01
N GLN A 20 10.93 2.93 -20.21
CA GLN A 20 10.48 2.05 -19.14
C GLN A 20 9.79 2.85 -18.03
N SER A 21 10.35 3.99 -17.64
CA SER A 21 9.79 4.89 -16.62
C SER A 21 8.41 5.38 -17.06
N GLN A 22 8.27 5.88 -18.31
CA GLN A 22 6.97 6.25 -18.87
C GLN A 22 5.93 5.13 -18.79
N ARG A 23 6.32 3.88 -19.10
CA ARG A 23 5.42 2.72 -18.97
C ARG A 23 5.04 2.47 -17.51
N ASP A 24 5.99 2.58 -16.60
CA ASP A 24 5.78 2.35 -15.18
C ASP A 24 4.84 3.42 -14.61
N GLU A 25 5.03 4.70 -14.92
CA GLU A 25 4.14 5.82 -14.53
C GLU A 25 2.71 5.63 -15.08
N GLU A 26 2.56 5.29 -16.37
CA GLU A 26 1.25 4.97 -16.96
C GLU A 26 0.58 3.77 -16.28
N THR A 27 1.39 2.84 -15.78
CA THR A 27 0.91 1.68 -15.02
C THR A 27 0.53 2.08 -13.60
N GLY A 28 1.36 2.90 -12.93
CA GLY A 28 1.16 3.44 -11.59
C GLY A 28 -0.15 4.21 -11.51
N HIS A 29 -0.39 5.14 -12.44
CA HIS A 29 -1.66 5.84 -12.61
C HIS A 29 -2.88 4.89 -12.54
N LEU A 30 -2.87 3.82 -13.34
CA LEU A 30 -3.98 2.85 -13.34
C LEU A 30 -4.07 2.02 -12.06
N VAL A 31 -2.94 1.71 -11.44
CA VAL A 31 -2.90 0.98 -10.17
C VAL A 31 -3.50 1.84 -9.06
N TYR A 32 -3.04 3.08 -8.91
CA TYR A 32 -3.53 4.03 -7.90
C TYR A 32 -5.03 4.29 -8.06
N LEU A 33 -5.54 4.53 -9.27
CA LEU A 33 -6.98 4.68 -9.51
C LEU A 33 -7.79 3.44 -9.09
N LYS A 34 -7.24 2.24 -9.29
CA LYS A 34 -7.93 1.00 -8.87
C LYS A 34 -7.90 0.81 -7.36
N MET A 35 -6.81 1.20 -6.71
CA MET A 35 -6.69 1.18 -5.25
C MET A 35 -7.66 2.18 -4.62
N ALA A 36 -7.67 3.43 -5.10
CA ALA A 36 -8.60 4.47 -4.67
C ALA A 36 -10.06 4.04 -4.74
N LYS A 37 -10.47 3.35 -5.81
CA LYS A 37 -11.86 2.84 -5.97
C LYS A 37 -12.26 1.79 -4.93
N ARG A 38 -11.31 1.10 -4.32
CA ARG A 38 -11.54 0.07 -3.31
C ARG A 38 -11.28 0.55 -1.89
N GLU A 39 -10.62 1.69 -1.74
CA GLU A 39 -10.31 2.32 -0.46
C GLU A 39 -11.60 2.85 0.19
N LYS A 40 -11.75 2.54 1.48
CA LYS A 40 -12.91 2.93 2.30
C LYS A 40 -12.65 4.23 3.04
N ASN A 41 -11.41 4.47 3.47
CA ASN A 41 -11.03 5.71 4.12
C ASN A 41 -11.01 6.85 3.07
N ALA A 42 -11.84 7.87 3.29
CA ALA A 42 -11.97 8.98 2.35
C ALA A 42 -10.67 9.77 2.15
N GLU A 43 -9.85 9.89 3.19
CA GLU A 43 -8.54 10.57 3.16
C GLU A 43 -7.55 9.75 2.32
N ASN A 44 -7.39 8.46 2.63
CA ASN A 44 -6.49 7.58 1.88
C ASN A 44 -6.88 7.48 0.41
N ARG A 45 -8.18 7.43 0.12
CA ARG A 45 -8.69 7.46 -1.26
C ARG A 45 -8.28 8.73 -1.99
N ALA A 46 -8.43 9.90 -1.36
CA ALA A 46 -8.05 11.17 -1.98
C ALA A 46 -6.54 11.26 -2.23
N ILE A 47 -5.73 10.70 -1.33
CA ILE A 47 -4.28 10.62 -1.52
C ILE A 47 -3.94 9.73 -2.72
N LEU A 48 -4.57 8.55 -2.86
CA LEU A 48 -4.35 7.66 -4.00
C LEU A 48 -4.84 8.26 -5.33
N GLU A 49 -5.94 9.01 -5.32
CA GLU A 49 -6.41 9.74 -6.50
C GLU A 49 -5.40 10.81 -6.92
N LYS A 50 -4.84 11.54 -5.95
CA LYS A 50 -3.79 12.53 -6.20
C LYS A 50 -2.51 11.88 -6.75
N MET A 51 -2.04 10.79 -6.16
CA MET A 51 -0.90 10.03 -6.68
C MET A 51 -1.15 9.59 -8.13
N ALA A 52 -2.36 9.10 -8.44
CA ALA A 52 -2.70 8.77 -9.81
C ALA A 52 -2.59 9.97 -10.77
N GLU A 53 -2.98 11.16 -10.35
CA GLU A 53 -2.83 12.38 -11.14
C GLU A 53 -1.36 12.75 -11.33
N ASP A 54 -0.56 12.70 -10.26
CA ASP A 54 0.87 13.00 -10.27
C ASP A 54 1.61 12.07 -11.26
N GLU A 55 1.35 10.76 -11.22
CA GLU A 55 1.90 9.76 -12.16
C GLU A 55 1.54 10.05 -13.62
N LYS A 56 0.35 10.61 -13.86
CA LYS A 56 -0.05 10.99 -15.21
C LYS A 56 0.76 12.18 -15.73
N VAL A 57 1.10 13.10 -14.83
CA VAL A 57 2.03 14.21 -15.12
C VAL A 57 3.43 13.67 -15.37
N HIS A 58 3.93 12.75 -14.54
CA HIS A 58 5.24 12.13 -14.71
C HIS A 58 5.36 11.39 -16.05
N ALA A 59 4.36 10.58 -16.42
CA ALA A 59 4.29 9.93 -17.72
C ALA A 59 4.39 10.94 -18.89
N SER A 60 3.73 12.10 -18.75
CA SER A 60 3.76 13.17 -19.74
C SER A 60 5.13 13.85 -19.83
N VAL A 61 5.85 13.98 -18.71
CA VAL A 61 7.25 14.45 -18.67
C VAL A 61 8.15 13.52 -19.49
N TRP A 62 8.04 12.21 -19.29
CA TRP A 62 8.82 11.22 -20.04
C TRP A 62 8.43 11.14 -21.53
N GLU A 63 7.14 11.29 -21.84
CA GLU A 63 6.65 11.41 -23.23
C GLU A 63 7.25 12.64 -23.92
N GLY A 64 7.24 13.79 -23.25
CA GLY A 64 7.79 15.04 -23.78
C GLY A 64 9.30 14.96 -24.03
N LEU A 65 10.04 14.20 -23.22
CA LEU A 65 11.47 13.96 -23.42
C LEU A 65 11.75 12.96 -24.55
N SER A 66 11.04 11.82 -24.58
CA SER A 66 11.31 10.76 -25.55
C SER A 66 10.68 10.99 -26.93
N GLY A 67 9.65 11.84 -27.01
CA GLY A 67 8.80 12.00 -28.19
C GLY A 67 7.98 10.76 -28.54
N GLN A 68 7.96 9.75 -27.67
CA GLN A 68 7.29 8.47 -27.89
C GLN A 68 6.18 8.26 -26.87
N LYS A 69 5.05 7.73 -27.34
CA LYS A 69 3.93 7.38 -26.47
C LYS A 69 3.99 5.90 -26.11
N VAL A 70 4.15 5.61 -24.82
CA VAL A 70 4.14 4.24 -24.30
C VAL A 70 2.86 3.99 -23.52
N ALA A 71 2.23 2.83 -23.72
CA ALA A 71 1.01 2.45 -23.02
C ALA A 71 1.30 1.68 -21.72
N ALA A 72 0.42 1.82 -20.74
CA ALA A 72 0.45 1.08 -19.47
C ALA A 72 0.49 -0.44 -19.65
N ASP A 73 1.16 -1.14 -18.74
CA ASP A 73 1.16 -2.59 -18.65
C ASP A 73 -0.13 -3.11 -17.97
N ARG A 74 -1.15 -3.35 -18.80
CA ARG A 74 -2.45 -3.86 -18.34
C ARG A 74 -2.37 -5.23 -17.67
N PHE A 75 -1.38 -6.06 -18.01
CA PHE A 75 -1.20 -7.37 -17.38
C PHE A 75 -0.65 -7.22 -15.97
N LYS A 76 0.33 -6.33 -15.75
CA LYS A 76 0.83 -5.97 -14.41
C LYS A 76 -0.32 -5.47 -13.52
N VAL A 77 -1.15 -4.56 -14.03
CA VAL A 77 -2.34 -4.05 -13.32
C VAL A 77 -3.30 -5.18 -12.97
N TRP A 78 -3.63 -6.04 -13.93
CA TRP A 78 -4.56 -7.17 -13.70
C TRP A 78 -4.02 -8.13 -12.62
N ARG A 79 -2.75 -8.49 -12.69
CA ARG A 79 -2.10 -9.37 -11.70
C ARG A 79 -2.15 -8.77 -10.29
N LEU A 80 -1.92 -7.46 -10.15
CA LEU A 80 -2.03 -6.78 -8.86
C LEU A 80 -3.48 -6.80 -8.32
N CYS A 81 -4.49 -6.65 -9.17
CA CYS A 81 -5.89 -6.79 -8.75
C CYS A 81 -6.21 -8.21 -8.22
N VAL A 82 -5.66 -9.24 -8.87
CA VAL A 82 -5.80 -10.63 -8.41
C VAL A 82 -5.12 -10.81 -7.05
N LEU A 83 -3.88 -10.32 -6.90
CA LEU A 83 -3.15 -10.38 -5.62
C LEU A 83 -3.87 -9.62 -4.50
N SER A 84 -4.44 -8.44 -4.78
CA SER A 84 -5.27 -7.68 -3.83
C SER A 84 -6.44 -8.50 -3.30
N SER A 85 -7.03 -9.34 -4.15
CA SER A 85 -8.21 -10.13 -3.79
C SER A 85 -7.86 -11.38 -2.98
N ILE A 86 -6.63 -11.90 -3.13
CA ILE A 86 -6.17 -13.13 -2.45
C ILE A 86 -5.41 -12.80 -1.15
N LEU A 87 -4.51 -11.81 -1.20
CA LEU A 87 -3.58 -11.46 -0.11
C LEU A 87 -3.99 -10.19 0.65
N GLY A 88 -5.02 -9.48 0.18
CA GLY A 88 -5.54 -8.28 0.82
C GLY A 88 -4.93 -6.97 0.31
N TYR A 89 -5.52 -5.86 0.75
CA TYR A 89 -5.19 -4.50 0.35
C TYR A 89 -3.78 -4.08 0.78
N THR A 90 -3.43 -4.30 2.05
CA THR A 90 -2.13 -3.95 2.64
C THR A 90 -0.96 -4.61 1.91
N PHE A 91 -1.12 -5.83 1.41
CA PHE A 91 -0.08 -6.52 0.64
C PHE A 91 0.25 -5.78 -0.65
N VAL A 92 -0.80 -5.32 -1.36
CA VAL A 92 -0.62 -4.59 -2.62
C VAL A 92 -0.06 -3.20 -2.37
N LEU A 93 -0.50 -2.51 -1.31
CA LEU A 93 0.04 -1.22 -0.93
C LEU A 93 1.55 -1.32 -0.60
N LYS A 94 1.97 -2.35 0.14
CA LYS A 94 3.40 -2.67 0.38
C LYS A 94 4.16 -3.00 -0.90
N ARG A 95 3.51 -3.63 -1.89
CA ARG A 95 4.14 -3.95 -3.17
C ARG A 95 4.40 -2.70 -3.99
N ILE A 96 3.44 -1.75 -4.00
CA ILE A 96 3.56 -0.45 -4.66
C ILE A 96 4.66 0.38 -3.99
N TRP A 97 4.66 0.47 -2.66
CA TRP A 97 5.73 1.15 -1.91
C TRP A 97 7.15 0.65 -2.26
N LYS A 98 7.31 -0.66 -2.51
CA LYS A 98 8.59 -1.20 -3.00
C LYS A 98 8.92 -0.82 -4.44
N ASP A 99 7.91 -0.68 -5.30
CA ASP A 99 8.10 -0.20 -6.66
C ASP A 99 8.56 1.28 -6.62
N GLU A 100 8.01 2.12 -5.73
CA GLU A 100 8.45 3.52 -5.54
C GLU A 100 9.90 3.65 -5.11
N GLN A 101 10.34 2.86 -4.12
CA GLN A 101 11.77 2.82 -3.76
C GLN A 101 12.67 2.44 -4.95
N GLY A 102 12.19 1.54 -5.80
CA GLY A 102 12.88 1.16 -7.03
C GLY A 102 12.98 2.34 -8.01
N ALA A 103 11.89 3.11 -8.17
CA ALA A 103 11.83 4.30 -9.01
C ALA A 103 12.77 5.40 -8.50
N ILE A 104 12.72 5.73 -7.20
CA ILE A 104 13.61 6.69 -6.54
C ILE A 104 15.09 6.34 -6.80
N ALA A 105 15.46 5.08 -6.64
CA ALA A 105 16.82 4.60 -6.88
C ALA A 105 17.22 4.62 -8.38
N ALA A 106 16.26 4.49 -9.29
CA ALA A 106 16.49 4.60 -10.73
C ALA A 106 16.66 6.07 -11.15
N TYR A 107 15.81 6.96 -10.64
CA TYR A 107 15.86 8.40 -10.93
C TYR A 107 17.10 9.07 -10.35
N GLU A 108 17.58 8.61 -9.19
CA GLU A 108 18.86 9.03 -8.61
C GLU A 108 20.04 8.86 -9.59
N LYS A 109 20.02 7.80 -10.40
CA LYS A 109 21.06 7.51 -11.39
C LYS A 109 20.84 8.26 -12.71
N LEU A 110 19.61 8.69 -12.95
CA LEU A 110 19.21 9.34 -14.20
C LEU A 110 19.37 10.86 -14.14
N LYS A 111 19.35 11.45 -12.93
CA LYS A 111 19.41 12.91 -12.72
C LYS A 111 20.66 13.58 -13.30
N ASP A 112 21.76 12.85 -13.40
CA ASP A 112 23.02 13.34 -13.98
C ASP A 112 22.91 13.60 -15.49
N GLU A 113 22.12 12.78 -16.20
CA GLU A 113 21.87 12.91 -17.64
C GLU A 113 20.57 13.67 -17.95
N VAL A 114 19.59 13.60 -17.04
CA VAL A 114 18.23 14.16 -17.19
C VAL A 114 17.85 14.93 -15.93
N PRO A 115 18.12 16.24 -15.86
CA PRO A 115 17.84 17.05 -14.66
C PRO A 115 16.37 17.03 -14.20
N MET A 116 15.42 16.83 -15.13
CA MET A 116 14.00 16.70 -14.81
C MET A 116 13.68 15.48 -13.93
N ALA A 117 14.54 14.44 -13.94
CA ALA A 117 14.36 13.27 -13.09
C ALA A 117 14.43 13.61 -11.60
N ALA A 118 15.11 14.69 -11.21
CA ALA A 118 15.18 15.12 -9.81
C ALA A 118 13.83 15.63 -9.27
N GLN A 119 12.99 16.22 -10.13
CA GLN A 119 11.65 16.65 -9.72
C GLN A 119 10.74 15.45 -9.50
N VAL A 120 10.69 14.53 -10.49
CA VAL A 120 9.93 13.29 -10.40
C VAL A 120 10.36 12.47 -9.18
N GLN A 121 11.67 12.35 -8.93
CA GLN A 121 12.19 11.67 -7.74
C GLN A 121 11.68 12.27 -6.42
N ALA A 122 11.61 13.59 -6.32
CA ALA A 122 11.12 14.25 -5.11
C ALA A 122 9.62 14.00 -4.90
N ASP A 123 8.85 13.91 -5.99
CA ASP A 123 7.45 13.51 -5.95
C ASP A 123 7.32 12.03 -5.53
N GLU A 124 8.16 11.12 -6.03
CA GLU A 124 8.12 9.71 -5.59
C GLU A 124 8.52 9.52 -4.12
N MET A 125 9.45 10.32 -3.60
CA MET A 125 9.74 10.30 -2.15
C MET A 125 8.53 10.75 -1.32
N ARG A 126 7.73 11.69 -1.83
CA ARG A 126 6.46 12.08 -1.18
C ARG A 126 5.45 10.94 -1.25
N HIS A 127 5.31 10.28 -2.41
CA HIS A 127 4.43 9.13 -2.56
C HIS A 127 4.82 8.00 -1.60
N GLU A 128 6.11 7.70 -1.51
CA GLU A 128 6.64 6.71 -0.59
C GLU A 128 6.23 6.99 0.86
N GLN A 129 6.41 8.22 1.34
CA GLN A 129 6.04 8.60 2.71
C GLN A 129 4.54 8.45 2.95
N GLN A 130 3.71 8.90 2.02
CA GLN A 130 2.26 8.77 2.12
C GLN A 130 1.81 7.30 2.17
N LEU A 131 2.47 6.40 1.41
CA LEU A 131 2.20 4.97 1.47
C LEU A 131 2.62 4.36 2.82
N ILE A 132 3.73 4.80 3.41
CA ILE A 132 4.16 4.38 4.75
C ILE A 132 3.12 4.77 5.79
N ASP A 133 2.65 6.03 5.75
CA ASP A 133 1.68 6.55 6.72
C ASP A 133 0.36 5.75 6.67
N MET A 134 -0.12 5.43 5.46
CA MET A 134 -1.30 4.55 5.28
C MET A 134 -1.09 3.15 5.86
N LEU A 135 0.10 2.57 5.67
CA LEU A 135 0.43 1.24 6.19
C LEU A 135 0.50 1.21 7.72
N ASP A 136 1.01 2.28 8.33
CA ASP A 136 1.08 2.40 9.78
C ASP A 136 -0.31 2.65 10.39
N GLU A 137 -1.17 3.42 9.74
CA GLU A 137 -2.57 3.62 10.16
C GLU A 137 -3.32 2.27 10.20
N GLU A 138 -3.27 1.48 9.13
CA GLU A 138 -3.89 0.15 9.05
C GLU A 138 -3.36 -0.80 10.12
N ARG A 139 -2.04 -0.77 10.38
CA ARG A 139 -1.44 -1.59 11.43
C ARG A 139 -1.94 -1.17 12.82
N LEU A 140 -2.04 0.12 13.08
CA LEU A 140 -2.56 0.67 14.34
C LEU A 140 -4.03 0.27 14.54
N GLN A 141 -4.86 0.37 13.50
CA GLN A 141 -6.25 -0.07 13.54
C GLN A 141 -6.35 -1.57 13.85
N TYR A 142 -5.55 -2.41 13.19
CA TYR A 142 -5.53 -3.86 13.44
C TYR A 142 -5.12 -4.22 14.88
N VAL A 143 -4.07 -3.58 15.40
CA VAL A 143 -3.65 -3.78 16.80
C VAL A 143 -4.73 -3.27 17.75
N GLY A 144 -5.38 -2.15 17.45
CA GLY A 144 -6.50 -1.61 18.22
C GLY A 144 -7.68 -2.58 18.30
N SER A 145 -8.13 -3.12 17.17
CA SER A 145 -9.21 -4.11 17.14
C SER A 145 -8.86 -5.39 17.89
N MET A 146 -7.61 -5.84 17.79
CA MET A 146 -7.12 -7.01 18.53
C MET A 146 -7.14 -6.77 20.04
N VAL A 147 -6.69 -5.60 20.51
CA VAL A 147 -6.69 -5.24 21.93
C VAL A 147 -8.12 -5.11 22.47
N LEU A 148 -9.03 -4.49 21.71
CA LEU A 148 -10.44 -4.39 22.08
C LEU A 148 -11.09 -5.78 22.20
N GLY A 149 -10.93 -6.63 21.18
CA GLY A 149 -11.45 -8.00 21.23
C GLY A 149 -10.85 -8.83 22.36
N LEU A 150 -9.56 -8.67 22.65
CA LEU A 150 -8.93 -9.33 23.80
C LEU A 150 -9.49 -8.82 25.13
N ASN A 151 -9.74 -7.51 25.26
CA ASN A 151 -10.34 -6.93 26.45
C ASN A 151 -11.78 -7.45 26.66
N ASP A 152 -12.58 -7.50 25.59
CA ASP A 152 -13.94 -8.01 25.64
C ASP A 152 -13.95 -9.50 26.04
N ALA A 153 -13.08 -10.32 25.43
CA ALA A 153 -12.91 -11.72 25.78
C ALA A 153 -12.46 -11.92 27.23
N LEU A 154 -11.53 -11.11 27.72
CA LEU A 154 -11.07 -11.20 29.11
C LEU A 154 -12.18 -10.83 30.10
N VAL A 155 -12.96 -9.79 29.82
CA VAL A 155 -14.08 -9.37 30.66
C VAL A 155 -15.17 -10.44 30.67
N GLU A 156 -15.53 -10.98 29.52
CA GLU A 156 -16.55 -12.05 29.38
C GLU A 156 -16.12 -13.34 30.09
N LEU A 157 -14.87 -13.76 29.90
CA LEU A 157 -14.31 -14.94 30.56
C LEU A 157 -14.26 -14.76 32.07
N THR A 158 -13.77 -13.61 32.54
CA THR A 158 -13.64 -13.32 33.98
C THR A 158 -15.01 -13.24 34.64
N GLY A 159 -15.98 -12.57 34.01
CA GLY A 159 -17.36 -12.49 34.48
C GLY A 159 -18.02 -13.88 34.55
N THR A 160 -17.80 -14.71 33.52
CA THR A 160 -18.32 -16.08 33.47
C THR A 160 -17.73 -16.95 34.57
N ILE A 161 -16.40 -16.93 34.76
CA ILE A 161 -15.74 -17.71 35.81
C ILE A 161 -16.15 -17.21 37.20
N ALA A 162 -16.27 -15.90 37.42
CA ALA A 162 -16.73 -15.34 38.68
C ALA A 162 -18.18 -15.76 38.99
N GLY A 163 -19.08 -15.67 38.01
CA GLY A 163 -20.48 -16.11 38.14
C GLY A 163 -20.59 -17.61 38.42
N LEU A 164 -19.84 -18.44 37.69
CA LEU A 164 -19.81 -19.90 37.91
C LEU A 164 -19.19 -20.27 39.26
N SER A 165 -18.18 -19.53 39.72
CA SER A 165 -17.56 -19.75 41.05
C SER A 165 -18.53 -19.47 42.19
N LEU A 166 -19.44 -18.51 42.03
CA LEU A 166 -20.51 -18.23 43.00
C LEU A 166 -21.66 -19.25 42.91
N ALA A 167 -21.99 -19.68 41.69
CA ALA A 167 -23.11 -20.59 41.44
C ALA A 167 -22.77 -22.07 41.72
N MET A 168 -21.49 -22.45 41.61
CA MET A 168 -21.04 -23.85 41.68
C MET A 168 -19.97 -24.05 42.75
N MET A 169 -20.16 -25.05 43.62
CA MET A 169 -19.15 -25.42 44.64
C MET A 169 -17.99 -26.28 44.11
N ASN A 170 -18.04 -26.70 42.83
CA ASN A 170 -17.05 -27.61 42.25
C ASN A 170 -16.07 -26.85 41.35
N THR A 171 -14.87 -26.60 41.87
CA THR A 171 -13.79 -25.89 41.18
C THR A 171 -13.36 -26.57 39.87
N ARG A 172 -13.48 -27.90 39.76
CA ARG A 172 -13.16 -28.62 38.52
C ARG A 172 -14.15 -28.30 37.40
N LEU A 173 -15.44 -28.21 37.72
CA LEU A 173 -16.48 -27.86 36.74
C LEU A 173 -16.37 -26.39 36.32
N VAL A 174 -16.05 -25.50 37.26
CA VAL A 174 -15.77 -24.08 36.95
C VAL A 174 -14.57 -23.95 36.02
N ALA A 175 -13.47 -24.65 36.31
CA ALA A 175 -12.28 -24.64 35.46
C ALA A 175 -12.57 -25.19 34.05
N LEU A 176 -13.29 -26.30 33.95
CA LEU A 176 -13.64 -26.91 32.67
C LEU A 176 -14.53 -25.99 31.83
N SER A 177 -15.51 -25.35 32.47
CA SER A 177 -16.42 -24.38 31.83
C SER A 177 -15.68 -23.11 31.41
N GLY A 178 -14.73 -22.63 32.21
CA GLY A 178 -13.85 -21.51 31.85
C GLY A 178 -13.00 -21.81 30.61
N ILE A 179 -12.41 -23.00 30.50
CA ILE A 179 -11.65 -23.41 29.31
C ILE A 179 -12.54 -23.45 28.07
N ILE A 180 -13.74 -24.06 28.18
CA ILE A 180 -14.70 -24.14 27.06
C ILE A 180 -15.13 -22.73 26.62
N THR A 181 -15.44 -21.86 27.58
CA THR A 181 -15.84 -20.47 27.32
C THR A 181 -14.71 -19.70 26.66
N GLY A 182 -13.47 -19.82 27.16
CA GLY A 182 -12.31 -19.15 26.58
C GLY A 182 -12.04 -19.57 25.14
N ILE A 183 -12.11 -20.86 24.83
CA ILE A 183 -11.97 -21.37 23.45
C ILE A 183 -13.12 -20.88 22.56
N SER A 184 -14.35 -20.84 23.09
CA SER A 184 -15.52 -20.38 22.32
C SER A 184 -15.43 -18.87 22.03
N ALA A 185 -15.00 -18.09 23.00
CA ALA A 185 -14.82 -16.64 22.89
C ALA A 185 -13.75 -16.27 21.86
N THR A 186 -12.62 -16.96 21.83
CA THR A 186 -11.56 -16.70 20.82
C THR A 186 -12.00 -17.06 19.40
N LEU A 187 -12.89 -18.05 19.23
CA LEU A 187 -13.46 -18.42 17.93
C LEU A 187 -14.60 -17.49 17.50
N SER A 188 -15.33 -16.89 18.43
CA SER A 188 -16.50 -16.05 18.13
C SER A 188 -16.13 -14.60 17.80
N MET A 189 -14.96 -14.13 18.24
CA MET A 189 -14.49 -12.76 18.01
C MET A 189 -13.50 -12.64 16.84
N ALA A 190 -13.17 -13.76 16.20
CA ALA A 190 -12.30 -13.84 15.01
C ALA A 190 -13.07 -13.56 13.71
#